data_AF-A0A350YCB4-F1
#
_entry.id   AF-A0A350YCB4-F1
#
_cell.length_a   1.000
_cell.length_b   1.000
_cell.length_c   1.000
_cell.angle_alpha   90.00
_cell.angle_beta   90.00
_cell.angle_gamma   90.00
#
_symmetry.space_group_name_H-M   'P 1'
#
loop_
_entity.id
_entity.type
_entity.pdbx_description
1 polymer ?
#
loop_
_entity_poly.entity_id
_entity_poly.type
_entity_poly.pdbx_seq_one_letter_code
_entity_poly.pdbx_strand_id
1 'polypeptide(L)' 'KFIYDLWGDAVNTASRMESHGIAGSIQVSTSTYERLRDKYLFQERGKIQVKGKGEMMTYLLIDRKV' A
#
# COMPACT_ATOMS: atom_id res chain seq x y z
N LYS A 1 23.62 -21.69 -8.42
CA LYS A 1 22.57 -20.70 -8.77
C LYS A 1 22.35 -19.83 -7.54
N PHE A 2 22.67 -18.54 -7.61
CA PHE A 2 22.43 -17.62 -6.50
C PHE A 2 21.07 -16.94 -6.72
N ILE A 3 20.28 -16.84 -5.64
CA ILE A 3 19.01 -16.11 -5.62
C ILE A 3 19.23 -14.94 -4.67
N TYR A 4 19.03 -13.73 -5.15
CA TYR A 4 18.94 -12.54 -4.33
C TYR A 4 17.47 -12.30 -3.99
N ASP A 5 17.17 -12.06 -2.73
CA ASP A 5 15.81 -11.91 -2.24
C ASP A 5 15.74 -10.87 -1.12
N LEU A 6 14.61 -10.16 -1.03
CA LEU A 6 14.37 -9.10 -0.06
C LEU A 6 13.26 -9.50 0.92
N TRP A 7 13.55 -9.34 2.20
CA TRP A 7 12.66 -9.74 3.29
C TRP A 7 12.46 -8.56 4.24
N GLY A 8 11.30 -8.51 4.90
CA GLY A 8 11.05 -7.54 5.96
C GLY A 8 9.61 -7.07 6.02
N ASP A 9 9.33 -6.22 7.02
CA ASP A 9 7.99 -5.72 7.29
C ASP A 9 7.39 -4.90 6.12
N ALA A 10 8.23 -4.14 5.42
CA ALA A 10 7.80 -3.39 4.23
C ALA A 10 7.34 -4.32 3.11
N VAL A 11 8.08 -5.41 2.83
CA VAL A 11 7.72 -6.42 1.82
C VAL A 11 6.45 -7.16 2.22
N ASN A 12 6.34 -7.55 3.50
CA ASN A 12 5.13 -8.17 4.04
C ASN A 12 3.92 -7.24 3.91
N THR A 13 4.06 -5.97 4.24
CA THR A 13 2.97 -4.98 4.12
C THR A 13 2.57 -4.78 2.66
N ALA A 14 3.54 -4.64 1.76
CA ALA A 14 3.28 -4.51 0.32
C ALA A 14 2.52 -5.73 -0.23
N SER A 15 2.93 -6.94 0.14
CA SER A 15 2.21 -8.18 -0.21
C SER A 15 0.76 -8.16 0.29
N ARG A 16 0.48 -7.61 1.48
CA ARG A 16 -0.89 -7.49 2.00
C ARG A 16 -1.71 -6.40 1.30
N MET A 17 -1.08 -5.31 0.86
CA MET A 17 -1.76 -4.28 0.07
C MET A 17 -2.18 -4.81 -1.30
N GLU A 18 -1.31 -5.60 -1.93
CA GLU A 18 -1.62 -6.27 -3.21
C GLU A 18 -2.71 -7.33 -3.04
N SER A 19 -2.58 -8.21 -2.03
CA SER A 19 -3.53 -9.32 -1.85
C SER A 19 -4.96 -8.89 -1.52
N HIS A 20 -5.14 -7.69 -0.97
CA HIS A 20 -6.44 -7.07 -0.70
C HIS A 20 -6.78 -5.97 -1.71
N GLY A 21 -5.94 -5.79 -2.73
CA GLY A 21 -6.08 -4.76 -3.76
C GLY A 21 -7.34 -4.92 -4.60
N ILE A 22 -7.73 -3.85 -5.29
CA ILE A 22 -8.75 -3.90 -6.35
C ILE A 22 -7.99 -4.01 -7.67
N ALA A 23 -8.44 -4.90 -8.55
CA ALA A 23 -7.83 -5.07 -9.87
C ALA A 23 -7.82 -3.73 -10.63
N GLY A 24 -6.67 -3.40 -11.22
CA GLY A 24 -6.49 -2.13 -11.95
C GLY A 24 -6.18 -0.91 -11.08
N SER A 25 -6.12 -1.06 -9.76
CA SER A 25 -5.82 0.04 -8.83
C SER A 25 -4.49 -0.16 -8.12
N ILE A 26 -3.86 0.94 -7.71
CA ILE A 26 -2.65 0.92 -6.88
C ILE A 26 -3.06 1.24 -5.45
N GLN A 27 -3.11 0.21 -4.59
CA GLN A 27 -3.38 0.37 -3.17
C GLN A 27 -2.10 0.64 -2.38
N VAL A 28 -2.16 1.59 -1.46
CA VAL A 28 -1.04 1.97 -0.60
C VAL A 28 -1.44 2.01 0.88
N SER A 29 -0.45 1.81 1.75
CA SER A 29 -0.57 2.00 3.19
C SER A 29 -0.65 3.49 3.57
N THR A 30 -1.16 3.79 4.77
CA THR A 30 -1.11 5.16 5.33
C THR A 30 0.30 5.76 5.30
N SER A 31 1.33 4.98 5.66
CA SER A 31 2.72 5.45 5.66
C SER A 31 3.23 5.88 4.28
N THR A 32 2.73 5.25 3.21
CA THR A 32 3.07 5.61 1.84
C THR A 32 2.27 6.83 1.40
N TYR A 33 0.98 6.88 1.74
CA TYR A 33 0.12 8.04 1.53
C TYR A 33 0.71 9.31 2.17
N GLU A 34 1.10 9.28 3.44
CA GLU A 34 1.66 10.43 4.16
C GLU A 34 2.93 10.99 3.49
N ARG A 35 3.75 10.14 2.87
CA ARG A 35 4.98 10.56 2.18
C ARG A 35 4.72 11.15 0.80
N LEU A 36 3.58 10.82 0.18
CA LEU A 36 3.29 11.13 -1.22
C LEU A 36 2.10 12.07 -1.41
N ARG A 37 1.31 12.32 -0.37
CA ARG A 37 0.06 13.12 -0.40
C ARG A 37 0.23 14.53 -0.97
N ASP A 38 1.43 15.11 -0.92
CA ASP A 38 1.68 16.46 -1.46
C ASP A 38 1.99 16.44 -2.96
N LYS A 39 2.32 15.27 -3.52
CA LYS A 39 2.69 15.09 -4.94
C LYS A 39 1.67 14.30 -5.76
N TYR A 40 0.80 13.56 -5.09
CA TYR A 40 -0.17 12.68 -5.73
C TYR A 40 -1.56 12.82 -5.12
N LEU A 41 -2.57 12.48 -5.90
CA LEU A 41 -3.97 12.39 -5.52
C LEU A 41 -4.27 10.96 -5.07
N PHE A 42 -4.97 10.86 -3.95
CA PHE A 42 -5.39 9.59 -3.39
C PHE A 42 -6.86 9.63 -3.03
N GLN A 43 -7.50 8.47 -3.14
CA GLN A 43 -8.83 8.23 -2.61
C GLN A 43 -8.71 7.35 -1.37
N GLU A 44 -9.40 7.71 -0.30
CA GLU A 44 -9.51 6.83 0.87
C GLU A 44 -10.29 5.57 0.49
N ARG A 45 -9.70 4.40 0.77
CA ARG A 45 -10.34 3.11 0.55
C ARG A 45 -11.05 2.60 1.81
N GLY A 46 -10.56 3.00 2.97
CA GLY A 46 -11.02 2.53 4.27
C GLY A 46 -10.07 1.52 4.90
N LYS A 47 -10.52 0.95 6.02
CA LYS A 47 -9.75 0.00 6.82
C LYS A 47 -9.86 -1.42 6.26
N ILE A 48 -8.75 -2.15 6.30
CA ILE A 48 -8.71 -3.59 6.02
C ILE A 48 -8.03 -4.33 7.17
N GLN A 49 -8.40 -5.60 7.37
CA GLN A 49 -7.74 -6.45 8.36
C GLN A 49 -6.44 -7.02 7.79
N VAL A 50 -5.32 -6.70 8.42
CA VAL A 50 -3.99 -7.16 8.01
C VAL A 50 -3.43 -8.10 9.06
N LYS A 51 -3.14 -9.34 8.66
CA LYS A 51 -2.54 -10.35 9.54
C LYS A 51 -1.25 -9.81 10.18
N GLY A 52 -1.23 -9.79 11.51
CA GLY A 52 -0.09 -9.32 12.32
C GLY A 52 -0.03 -7.80 12.54
N LYS A 53 -0.94 -7.01 11.95
CA LYS A 53 -1.01 -5.55 12.13
C LYS A 53 -2.40 -5.06 12.58
N GLY A 54 -3.42 -5.91 12.52
CA GLY A 54 -4.79 -5.53 12.84
C GLY A 54 -5.40 -4.68 11.73
N GLU A 55 -6.30 -3.76 12.09
CA GLU A 55 -6.91 -2.86 11.12
C GLU A 55 -5.92 -1.81 10.63
N MET A 56 -5.80 -1.71 9.31
CA MET A 56 -4.99 -0.69 8.66
C MET A 56 -5.83 0.14 7.71
N MET A 57 -5.73 1.47 7.83
CA MET A 57 -6.28 2.38 6.82
C MET A 57 -5.48 2.26 5.52
N THR A 58 -6.18 2.33 4.39
CA THR A 58 -5.60 2.18 3.06
C THR A 58 -6.14 3.23 2.09
N TYR A 59 -5.36 3.50 1.06
CA TYR A 59 -5.65 4.51 0.05
C TYR A 59 -5.42 3.92 -1.34
N LEU A 60 -6.17 4.43 -2.32
CA LEU A 60 -5.92 4.17 -3.73
C LEU A 60 -5.23 5.40 -4.34
N LEU A 61 -4.10 5.19 -5.00
CA LEU A 61 -3.46 6.21 -5.81
C LEU A 61 -4.33 6.46 -7.05
N ILE A 62 -4.69 7.73 -7.29
CA ILE A 62 -5.57 8.13 -8.40
C ILE A 62 -4.77 8.78 -9.52
N ASP A 63 -3.97 9.81 -9.19
CA ASP A 63 -3.20 10.55 -10.19
C ASP A 63 -2.05 11.33 -9.54
N ARG A 64 -1.24 12.01 -10.34
CA ARG A 64 -0.23 12.96 -9.91
C ARG A 64 -0.84 14.36 -9.80
N LYS A 65 -0.42 15.13 -8.80
CA LYS A 65 -0.74 16.56 -8.72
C LYS A 65 0.11 17.32 -9.74
N VAL A 66 -0.54 18.13 -10.56
CA VAL A 66 0.11 19.08 -11.49
C VAL A 66 0.46 20.35 -10.74
#